data_AF-A0A368N1L4-F1
#
_entry.id   AF-A0A368N1L4-F1
#
_cell.length_a   1.000
_cell.length_b   1.000
_cell.length_c   1.000
_cell.angle_alpha   90.00
_cell.angle_beta   90.00
_cell.angle_gamma   90.00
#
_symmetry.space_group_name_H-M   'P 1'
#
loop_
_entity.id
_entity.type
_entity.pdbx_description
1 polymer ?
#
loop_
_entity_poly.entity_id
_entity_poly.type
_entity_poly.pdbx_seq_one_letter_code
_entity_poly.pdbx_strand_id
1 'polypeptide(L)'
;MWHRRPAVIVLVVCAVAFAGIAPAMLTTGVTARHGGGGPDGGGPHGGDDGHRGGHNVSVGPGSSGHHSVHVQNVGAHEQIHVRFQYGSGAFDTGVRMHEMTITTNRGGDYQFTVRAMTNVSPGIHRFSGPAPFGYFNVTHAFPRQNISNASMVFALDRTRLQQRNVAAERIALHRYDAGNGTWKRLGTRVVDRNATHVTFRAESPGLSVFAVAPTAEATATPTTTATREPTASPTTTPTSIETRTPTASPTSTPTPTTGDGPGFGPVLGVVALLIVVVRLWDSSGR
;
A
#
# COMPACT_ATOMS: atom_id res chain seq x y z
N MET A 1 31.59 -28.95 -56.51
CA MET A 1 32.32 -28.94 -55.23
C MET A 1 32.90 -27.56 -55.00
N TRP A 2 32.27 -26.75 -54.14
CA TRP A 2 32.76 -25.42 -53.75
C TRP A 2 33.27 -25.50 -52.31
N HIS A 3 34.59 -25.36 -52.13
CA HIS A 3 35.21 -25.27 -50.81
C HIS A 3 35.01 -23.86 -50.24
N ARG A 4 34.14 -23.72 -49.22
CA ARG A 4 34.08 -22.53 -48.38
C ARG A 4 35.31 -22.50 -47.47
N ARG A 5 36.09 -21.41 -47.53
CA ARG A 5 37.10 -21.08 -46.52
C ARG A 5 36.40 -20.58 -45.25
N PRO A 6 36.86 -20.92 -44.04
CA PRO A 6 36.32 -20.33 -42.81
C PRO A 6 36.92 -18.95 -42.58
N ALA A 7 36.06 -17.94 -42.41
CA ALA A 7 36.45 -16.61 -41.95
C ALA A 7 36.62 -16.64 -40.42
N VAL A 8 37.83 -16.32 -39.96
CA VAL A 8 38.14 -16.12 -38.54
C VAL A 8 37.73 -14.68 -38.19
N ILE A 9 36.68 -14.53 -37.39
CA ILE A 9 36.23 -13.24 -36.86
C ILE A 9 36.99 -12.99 -35.55
N VAL A 10 37.94 -12.06 -35.57
CA VAL A 10 38.65 -11.57 -34.39
C VAL A 10 37.74 -10.56 -33.69
N LEU A 11 37.22 -10.93 -32.52
CA LEU A 11 36.41 -10.08 -31.66
C LEU A 11 37.33 -9.28 -30.72
N VAL A 12 37.54 -8.00 -31.02
CA VAL A 12 38.26 -7.06 -30.15
C VAL A 12 37.28 -6.54 -29.11
N VAL A 13 37.46 -6.93 -27.84
CA VAL A 13 36.71 -6.39 -26.70
C VAL A 13 37.44 -5.15 -26.19
N CYS A 14 36.91 -3.96 -26.50
CA CYS A 14 37.34 -2.71 -25.87
C CYS A 14 36.71 -2.59 -24.48
N ALA A 15 37.53 -2.72 -23.44
CA ALA A 15 37.16 -2.34 -22.08
C ALA A 15 37.26 -0.81 -21.93
N VAL A 16 36.13 -0.12 -21.84
CA VAL A 16 36.10 1.30 -21.49
C VAL A 16 35.95 1.41 -19.98
N ALA A 17 37.04 1.77 -19.31
CA ALA A 17 37.04 2.14 -17.89
C ALA A 17 36.42 3.54 -17.75
N PHE A 18 35.25 3.64 -17.10
CA PHE A 18 34.69 4.92 -16.69
C PHE A 18 35.18 5.27 -15.29
N ALA A 19 35.97 6.35 -15.24
CA ALA A 19 36.49 6.97 -14.03
C ALA A 19 35.33 7.51 -13.15
N GLY A 20 35.54 7.43 -11.84
CA GLY A 20 34.55 7.74 -10.82
C GLY A 20 34.09 9.20 -10.81
N ILE A 21 32.77 9.36 -10.78
CA ILE A 21 32.12 10.61 -10.41
C ILE A 21 31.63 10.42 -8.97
N ALA A 22 32.14 11.22 -8.04
CA ALA A 22 31.64 11.27 -6.67
C ALA A 22 30.16 11.72 -6.69
N PRO A 23 29.21 10.98 -6.12
CA PRO A 23 27.83 11.42 -6.07
C PRO A 23 27.67 12.50 -4.99
N ALA A 24 27.05 13.60 -5.38
CA ALA A 24 26.62 14.67 -4.47
C ALA A 24 25.68 14.09 -3.40
N MET A 25 25.98 14.37 -2.13
CA MET A 25 25.10 14.04 -1.01
C MET A 25 23.87 14.94 -1.05
N LEU A 26 22.69 14.37 -1.32
CA LEU A 26 21.42 15.06 -1.11
C LEU A 26 21.00 14.85 0.34
N THR A 27 21.22 15.87 1.18
CA THR A 27 20.65 15.90 2.53
C THR A 27 19.13 16.01 2.38
N THR A 28 18.39 14.99 2.78
CA THR A 28 16.93 15.08 2.84
C THR A 28 16.57 15.42 4.27
N GLY A 29 16.19 16.68 4.50
CA GLY A 29 15.73 17.13 5.81
C GLY A 29 14.49 16.36 6.26
N VAL A 30 14.56 15.75 7.43
CA VAL A 30 13.42 15.13 8.11
C VAL A 30 12.71 16.22 8.90
N THR A 31 11.45 16.50 8.57
CA THR A 31 10.59 17.37 9.37
C THR A 31 9.91 16.56 10.47
N ALA A 32 10.33 16.76 11.73
CA ALA A 32 9.56 16.34 12.88
C ALA A 32 8.36 17.28 13.03
N ARG A 33 7.14 16.80 12.78
CA ARG A 33 5.92 17.59 12.97
C ARG A 33 5.36 17.32 14.37
N HIS A 34 5.52 18.28 15.28
CA HIS A 34 4.76 18.36 16.53
C HIS A 34 3.61 19.37 16.33
N GLY A 35 2.37 18.97 16.62
CA GLY A 35 1.20 19.84 16.57
C GLY A 35 1.00 20.63 17.86
N GLY A 36 0.45 21.86 17.75
CA GLY A 36 -0.21 22.55 18.87
C GLY A 36 0.15 24.03 19.07
N GLY A 37 -0.61 24.93 18.40
CA GLY A 37 -1.29 26.11 18.96
C GLY A 37 -0.53 27.30 19.61
N GLY A 38 -0.70 28.49 19.01
CA GLY A 38 -0.93 29.77 19.71
C GLY A 38 0.25 30.77 19.76
N PRO A 39 0.01 32.11 19.64
CA PRO A 39 1.01 33.04 19.11
C PRO A 39 1.65 34.01 20.14
N ASP A 40 2.74 34.63 19.65
CA ASP A 40 3.35 35.94 19.97
C ASP A 40 4.19 36.14 21.24
N GLY A 41 5.43 36.64 21.04
CA GLY A 41 6.26 37.30 22.04
C GLY A 41 7.77 37.23 21.76
N GLY A 42 8.36 38.31 21.24
CA GLY A 42 9.76 38.39 20.81
C GLY A 42 10.81 38.67 21.90
N GLY A 43 12.08 38.44 21.53
CA GLY A 43 13.28 38.85 22.27
C GLY A 43 14.49 37.95 21.93
N PRO A 44 15.65 38.48 21.50
CA PRO A 44 16.82 37.66 21.18
C PRO A 44 17.64 37.41 22.45
N HIS A 45 17.51 36.22 23.03
CA HIS A 45 18.43 35.72 24.04
C HIS A 45 19.16 34.51 23.48
N GLY A 46 20.49 34.67 23.33
CA GLY A 46 21.40 33.56 23.16
C GLY A 46 21.36 32.68 24.41
N GLY A 47 21.11 31.41 24.18
CA GLY A 47 21.18 30.35 25.15
C GLY A 47 21.35 29.05 24.38
N ASP A 48 22.35 28.28 24.77
CA ASP A 48 22.65 26.95 24.28
C ASP A 48 21.40 26.07 24.17
N ASP A 49 20.87 25.93 22.95
CA ASP A 49 19.92 24.86 22.63
C ASP A 49 20.71 23.56 22.48
N GLY A 50 20.94 22.91 23.62
CA GLY A 50 21.25 21.49 23.69
C GLY A 50 20.12 20.72 22.99
N HIS A 51 20.31 20.48 21.69
CA HIS A 51 19.37 19.74 20.86
C HIS A 51 19.21 18.34 21.46
N ARG A 52 18.04 18.11 22.07
CA ARG A 52 17.59 16.81 22.54
C ARG A 52 17.88 15.78 21.46
N GLY A 53 18.72 14.81 21.79
CA GLY A 53 19.24 13.81 20.85
C GLY A 53 18.11 13.09 20.14
N GLY A 54 17.83 13.50 18.90
CA GLY A 54 17.07 12.71 17.95
C GLY A 54 18.02 11.73 17.24
N HIS A 55 17.56 10.52 16.99
CA HIS A 55 18.32 9.58 16.17
C HIS A 55 18.46 10.12 14.74
N ASN A 56 19.65 10.03 14.16
CA ASN A 56 19.89 10.50 12.80
C ASN A 56 19.72 9.34 11.82
N VAL A 57 18.73 9.41 10.94
CA VAL A 57 18.49 8.41 9.88
C VAL A 57 19.07 8.91 8.57
N SER A 58 20.00 8.15 8.02
CA SER A 58 20.51 8.37 6.67
C SER A 58 20.18 7.16 5.77
N VAL A 59 19.68 7.45 4.57
CA VAL A 59 19.38 6.44 3.56
C VAL A 59 20.27 6.72 2.36
N GLY A 60 21.24 5.84 2.13
CA GLY A 60 22.12 5.92 0.99
C GLY A 60 21.38 5.64 -0.32
N PRO A 61 21.79 6.28 -1.44
CA PRO A 61 21.21 6.00 -2.74
C PRO A 61 21.49 4.55 -3.12
N GLY A 62 20.48 3.89 -3.67
CA GLY A 62 20.70 2.65 -4.39
C GLY A 62 19.71 2.53 -5.53
N SER A 63 20.16 1.88 -6.59
CA SER A 63 19.35 1.65 -7.79
C SER A 63 18.14 0.76 -7.45
N SER A 64 17.00 1.09 -8.08
CA SER A 64 15.87 0.18 -8.35
C SER A 64 15.54 -0.91 -7.31
N GLY A 65 15.52 -0.56 -6.01
CA GLY A 65 15.16 -1.51 -4.96
C GLY A 65 16.25 -1.85 -3.96
N HIS A 66 17.49 -1.38 -4.14
CA HIS A 66 18.55 -1.48 -3.13
C HIS A 66 18.63 -0.19 -2.32
N HIS A 67 18.59 -0.28 -0.99
CA HIS A 67 18.78 0.85 -0.10
C HIS A 67 19.71 0.44 1.04
N SER A 68 20.69 1.30 1.35
CA SER A 68 21.51 1.16 2.55
C SER A 68 21.03 2.18 3.57
N VAL A 69 20.75 1.74 4.79
CA VAL A 69 20.26 2.59 5.87
C VAL A 69 21.27 2.57 7.00
N HIS A 70 21.64 3.76 7.46
CA HIS A 70 22.49 3.95 8.63
C HIS A 70 21.80 4.91 9.59
N VAL A 71 21.62 4.46 10.83
CA VAL A 71 20.95 5.20 11.89
C VAL A 71 21.88 5.32 13.09
N GLN A 72 22.04 6.52 13.61
CA GLN A 72 22.92 6.79 14.76
C GLN A 72 22.13 7.24 15.98
N ASN A 73 22.66 6.95 17.15
CA ASN A 73 22.18 7.45 18.44
C ASN A 73 20.71 7.07 18.72
N VAL A 74 20.30 5.85 18.37
CA VAL A 74 18.95 5.37 18.67
C VAL A 74 18.88 4.99 20.16
N GLY A 75 17.81 5.38 20.84
CA GLY A 75 17.50 4.95 22.20
C GLY A 75 16.93 3.53 22.25
N ALA A 76 16.84 2.97 23.46
CA ALA A 76 16.07 1.74 23.67
C ALA A 76 14.56 2.05 23.57
N HIS A 77 13.79 1.13 22.97
CA HIS A 77 12.34 1.29 22.78
C HIS A 77 11.94 2.47 21.89
N GLU A 78 12.87 2.96 21.08
CA GLU A 78 12.63 4.04 20.14
C GLU A 78 12.21 3.49 18.77
N GLN A 79 11.46 4.30 18.03
CA GLN A 79 11.04 3.99 16.67
C GLN A 79 11.94 4.67 15.65
N ILE A 80 12.57 3.86 14.80
CA ILE A 80 13.26 4.32 13.60
C ILE A 80 12.25 4.36 12.46
N HIS A 81 12.01 5.53 11.88
CA HIS A 81 11.16 5.71 10.70
C HIS A 81 12.01 5.87 9.43
N VAL A 82 11.81 5.00 8.45
CA VAL A 82 12.55 5.05 7.18
C VAL A 82 11.58 5.12 6.01
N ARG A 83 11.76 6.13 5.17
CA ARG A 83 11.06 6.27 3.89
C ARG A 83 12.01 5.96 2.76
N PHE A 84 11.61 5.08 1.86
CA PHE A 84 12.41 4.71 0.71
C PHE A 84 11.88 5.43 -0.53
N GLN A 85 12.78 6.12 -1.20
CA GLN A 85 12.48 6.83 -2.43
C GLN A 85 12.95 5.99 -3.62
N TYR A 86 12.16 6.01 -4.69
CA TYR A 86 12.47 5.32 -5.94
C TYR A 86 12.56 6.34 -7.05
N GLY A 87 13.53 6.16 -7.95
CA GLY A 87 13.60 6.94 -9.19
C GLY A 87 12.37 6.72 -10.08
N SER A 88 12.22 7.58 -11.08
CA SER A 88 11.21 7.41 -12.12
C SER A 88 11.51 6.15 -12.94
N GLY A 89 10.81 5.07 -12.65
CA GLY A 89 10.91 3.77 -13.32
C GLY A 89 9.74 2.87 -12.95
N ALA A 90 9.55 1.77 -13.66
CA ALA A 90 8.53 0.76 -13.40
C ALA A 90 8.94 -0.16 -12.23
N PHE A 91 7.99 -0.94 -11.70
CA PHE A 91 8.27 -1.94 -10.67
C PHE A 91 9.11 -3.08 -11.30
N ASP A 92 10.42 -2.89 -11.45
CA ASP A 92 11.31 -3.84 -12.14
C ASP A 92 11.19 -5.26 -11.54
N THR A 93 11.03 -5.33 -10.22
CA THR A 93 10.81 -6.57 -9.45
C THR A 93 9.34 -6.86 -9.16
N GLY A 94 8.41 -6.02 -9.61
CA GLY A 94 6.98 -6.11 -9.31
C GLY A 94 6.58 -5.57 -7.93
N VAL A 95 7.55 -5.34 -7.02
CA VAL A 95 7.30 -4.90 -5.64
C VAL A 95 8.23 -3.75 -5.22
N ARG A 96 7.77 -2.90 -4.30
CA ARG A 96 8.56 -1.80 -3.73
C ARG A 96 8.28 -1.62 -2.25
N MET A 97 9.30 -1.28 -1.47
CA MET A 97 9.16 -0.94 -0.06
C MET A 97 8.98 0.57 0.07
N HIS A 98 7.85 1.09 0.52
CA HIS A 98 7.68 2.55 0.69
C HIS A 98 8.20 3.05 2.03
N GLU A 99 7.89 2.30 3.09
CA GLU A 99 8.17 2.72 4.44
C GLU A 99 8.51 1.51 5.31
N MET A 100 9.43 1.69 6.24
CA MET A 100 9.67 0.75 7.31
C MET A 100 9.82 1.49 8.62
N THR A 101 9.03 1.10 9.61
CA THR A 101 9.16 1.56 10.99
C THR A 101 9.67 0.40 11.83
N ILE A 102 10.75 0.61 12.58
CA ILE A 102 11.39 -0.40 13.40
C ILE A 102 11.36 0.07 14.86
N THR A 103 10.88 -0.77 15.77
CA THR A 103 10.99 -0.51 17.22
C THR A 103 12.19 -1.27 17.78
N THR A 104 13.10 -0.55 18.45
CA THR A 104 14.30 -1.12 19.04
C THR A 104 14.05 -1.65 20.46
N ASN A 105 14.90 -2.56 20.93
CA ASN A 105 14.98 -2.97 22.34
C ASN A 105 16.23 -2.45 23.04
N ARG A 106 17.23 -2.01 22.27
CA ARG A 106 18.53 -1.57 22.74
C ARG A 106 18.83 -0.23 22.08
N GLY A 107 19.54 0.64 22.78
CA GLY A 107 20.11 1.81 22.15
C GLY A 107 21.38 1.48 21.37
N GLY A 108 21.75 2.35 20.43
CA GLY A 108 22.97 2.27 19.65
C GLY A 108 22.76 2.61 18.17
N ASP A 109 23.76 2.25 17.38
CA ASP A 109 23.76 2.49 15.94
C ASP A 109 23.23 1.27 15.19
N TYR A 110 22.44 1.52 14.16
CA TYR A 110 21.78 0.51 13.36
C TYR A 110 22.13 0.69 11.90
N GLN A 111 22.66 -0.38 11.29
CA GLN A 111 22.91 -0.43 9.86
C GLN A 111 22.24 -1.66 9.25
N PHE A 112 21.50 -1.45 8.18
CA PHE A 112 20.86 -2.53 7.42
C PHE A 112 20.70 -2.15 5.95
N THR A 113 20.53 -3.15 5.09
CA THR A 113 20.17 -2.94 3.69
C THR A 113 18.81 -3.54 3.40
N VAL A 114 18.06 -2.93 2.48
CA VAL A 114 16.80 -3.45 1.96
C VAL A 114 16.96 -3.66 0.46
N ARG A 115 16.62 -4.86 -0.01
CA ARG A 115 16.72 -5.24 -1.43
C ARG A 115 15.43 -5.86 -1.94
N ALA A 116 14.79 -5.21 -2.91
CA ALA A 116 13.76 -5.86 -3.70
C ALA A 116 14.39 -6.83 -4.71
N MET A 117 13.84 -8.03 -4.84
CA MET A 117 14.36 -9.08 -5.71
C MET A 117 13.22 -9.87 -6.35
N THR A 118 13.41 -10.36 -7.57
CA THR A 118 12.44 -11.25 -8.24
C THR A 118 12.52 -12.69 -7.71
N ASN A 119 13.70 -13.11 -7.26
CA ASN A 119 13.96 -14.46 -6.76
C ASN A 119 14.50 -14.41 -5.32
N VAL A 120 14.28 -15.48 -4.56
CA VAL A 120 14.84 -15.64 -3.23
C VAL A 120 16.38 -15.72 -3.31
N SER A 121 17.07 -15.15 -2.32
CA SER A 121 18.53 -15.22 -2.26
C SER A 121 19.03 -16.67 -2.16
N PRO A 122 20.20 -17.00 -2.74
CA PRO A 122 20.82 -18.32 -2.59
C PRO A 122 20.99 -18.71 -1.11
N GLY A 123 20.84 -20.00 -0.80
CA GLY A 123 20.97 -20.52 0.58
C GLY A 123 19.73 -20.34 1.47
N ILE A 124 18.68 -19.68 0.98
CA ILE A 124 17.39 -19.58 1.66
C ILE A 124 16.45 -20.66 1.11
N HIS A 125 15.73 -21.36 1.99
CA HIS A 125 14.72 -22.32 1.54
C HIS A 125 13.68 -21.61 0.68
N ARG A 126 13.35 -22.20 -0.46
CA ARG A 126 12.35 -21.61 -1.36
C ARG A 126 11.00 -21.51 -0.66
N PHE A 127 10.26 -20.47 -0.99
CA PHE A 127 8.89 -20.34 -0.56
C PHE A 127 8.07 -21.51 -1.11
N SER A 128 7.38 -22.24 -0.24
CA SER A 128 6.64 -23.46 -0.59
C SER A 128 5.18 -23.21 -1.00
N GLY A 129 4.68 -21.98 -0.86
CA GLY A 129 3.32 -21.60 -1.26
C GLY A 129 3.21 -21.16 -2.73
N PRO A 130 2.09 -20.51 -3.11
CA PRO A 130 1.91 -19.94 -4.44
C PRO A 130 3.07 -19.03 -4.83
N ALA A 131 3.45 -19.03 -6.11
CA ALA A 131 4.61 -18.28 -6.60
C ALA A 131 4.59 -16.82 -6.11
N PRO A 132 5.65 -16.34 -5.44
CA PRO A 132 5.69 -14.95 -4.98
C PRO A 132 5.71 -13.95 -6.15
N PHE A 133 5.19 -12.75 -5.92
CA PHE A 133 5.33 -11.60 -6.83
C PHE A 133 6.72 -10.97 -6.76
N GLY A 134 7.40 -11.14 -5.63
CA GLY A 134 8.74 -10.65 -5.39
C GLY A 134 9.15 -10.89 -3.94
N TYR A 135 10.38 -10.52 -3.62
CA TYR A 135 10.99 -10.68 -2.31
C TYR A 135 11.60 -9.37 -1.84
N PHE A 136 11.63 -9.18 -0.52
CA PHE A 136 12.45 -8.16 0.13
C PHE A 136 13.49 -8.86 0.99
N ASN A 137 14.78 -8.62 0.75
CA ASN A 137 15.85 -9.09 1.61
C ASN A 137 16.34 -7.93 2.47
N VAL A 138 16.16 -8.06 3.79
CA VAL A 138 16.67 -7.10 4.76
C VAL A 138 17.87 -7.70 5.49
N THR A 139 19.07 -7.24 5.16
CA THR A 139 20.33 -7.74 5.75
C THR A 139 20.85 -6.77 6.80
N HIS A 140 21.33 -7.30 7.92
CA HIS A 140 21.90 -6.50 9.00
C HIS A 140 22.98 -7.28 9.75
N ALA A 141 23.90 -6.56 10.41
CA ALA A 141 24.96 -7.17 11.23
C ALA A 141 24.62 -7.20 12.72
N PHE A 142 23.67 -6.39 13.18
CA PHE A 142 23.29 -6.33 14.60
C PHE A 142 22.49 -7.57 15.04
N PRO A 143 22.51 -7.93 16.34
CA PRO A 143 21.74 -9.04 16.87
C PRO A 143 20.23 -8.88 16.69
N ARG A 144 19.54 -9.96 16.32
CA ARG A 144 18.09 -9.93 15.99
C ARG A 144 17.24 -9.45 17.17
N GLN A 145 17.62 -9.76 18.40
CA GLN A 145 16.94 -9.35 19.63
C GLN A 145 16.94 -7.83 19.87
N ASN A 146 17.78 -7.08 19.15
CA ASN A 146 17.82 -5.62 19.25
C ASN A 146 16.57 -4.95 18.64
N ILE A 147 15.76 -5.71 17.90
CA ILE A 147 14.49 -5.27 17.31
C ILE A 147 13.35 -6.06 17.96
N SER A 148 12.33 -5.37 18.44
CA SER A 148 11.09 -6.00 18.97
C SER A 148 10.01 -6.14 17.91
N ASN A 149 9.92 -5.16 17.01
CA ASN A 149 8.88 -5.11 16.00
C ASN A 149 9.35 -4.32 14.77
N ALA A 150 8.84 -4.69 13.60
CA ALA A 150 8.94 -3.92 12.38
C ALA A 150 7.59 -3.86 11.65
N SER A 151 7.14 -2.66 11.30
CA SER A 151 6.01 -2.39 10.42
C SER A 151 6.54 -2.01 9.04
N MET A 152 6.10 -2.71 7.99
CA MET A 152 6.49 -2.45 6.60
C MET A 152 5.28 -2.01 5.79
N VAL A 153 5.45 -0.93 5.02
CA VAL A 153 4.51 -0.49 4.00
C VAL A 153 5.14 -0.74 2.64
N PHE A 154 4.52 -1.57 1.81
CA PHE A 154 5.03 -1.93 0.50
C PHE A 154 3.94 -1.83 -0.56
N ALA A 155 4.35 -1.61 -1.81
CA ALA A 155 3.47 -1.59 -2.96
C ALA A 155 3.72 -2.78 -3.89
N LEU A 156 2.66 -3.18 -4.57
CA LEU A 156 2.66 -4.20 -5.63
C LEU A 156 1.96 -3.65 -6.87
N ASP A 157 2.56 -3.87 -8.03
CA ASP A 157 2.01 -3.52 -9.33
C ASP A 157 0.64 -4.17 -9.57
N ARG A 158 -0.35 -3.32 -9.86
CA ARG A 158 -1.72 -3.73 -10.12
C ARG A 158 -1.82 -4.59 -11.39
N THR A 159 -0.99 -4.31 -12.39
CA THR A 159 -0.90 -5.08 -13.63
C THR A 159 -0.48 -6.52 -13.33
N ARG A 160 0.47 -6.72 -12.40
CA ARG A 160 0.92 -8.06 -11.99
C ARG A 160 -0.19 -8.84 -11.30
N LEU A 161 -0.97 -8.19 -10.44
CA LEU A 161 -2.14 -8.79 -9.79
C LEU A 161 -3.18 -9.24 -10.81
N GLN A 162 -3.49 -8.38 -11.79
CA GLN A 162 -4.45 -8.66 -12.86
C GLN A 162 -3.98 -9.81 -13.76
N GLN A 163 -2.70 -9.79 -14.19
CA GLN A 163 -2.12 -10.85 -15.02
C GLN A 163 -2.17 -12.23 -14.36
N ARG A 164 -2.04 -12.27 -13.03
CA ARG A 164 -2.11 -13.53 -12.25
C ARG A 164 -3.49 -13.83 -11.70
N ASN A 165 -4.49 -13.00 -11.99
CA ASN A 165 -5.85 -13.10 -11.47
C ASN A 165 -5.91 -13.27 -9.93
N VAL A 166 -5.13 -12.46 -9.20
CA VAL A 166 -5.08 -12.49 -7.74
C VAL A 166 -5.69 -11.20 -7.18
N ALA A 167 -6.73 -11.34 -6.36
CA ALA A 167 -7.30 -10.21 -5.63
C ALA A 167 -6.31 -9.69 -4.56
N ALA A 168 -6.28 -8.37 -4.36
CA ALA A 168 -5.33 -7.74 -3.44
C ALA A 168 -5.46 -8.28 -2.00
N GLU A 169 -6.67 -8.60 -1.57
CA GLU A 169 -6.99 -9.11 -0.25
C GLU A 169 -6.37 -10.48 0.02
N ARG A 170 -5.94 -11.17 -1.04
CA ARG A 170 -5.27 -12.47 -0.98
C ARG A 170 -3.76 -12.34 -0.97
N ILE A 171 -3.21 -11.14 -0.82
CA ILE A 171 -1.77 -10.93 -0.73
C ILE A 171 -1.35 -10.88 0.73
N ALA A 172 -0.29 -11.63 1.05
CA ALA A 172 0.37 -11.53 2.34
C ALA A 172 1.88 -11.40 2.18
N LEU A 173 2.50 -10.72 3.15
CA LEU A 173 3.92 -10.78 3.37
C LEU A 173 4.24 -12.03 4.21
N HIS A 174 5.20 -12.82 3.77
CA HIS A 174 5.69 -13.99 4.49
C HIS A 174 7.12 -13.73 4.94
N ARG A 175 7.41 -13.97 6.22
CA ARG A 175 8.74 -13.82 6.81
C ARG A 175 9.47 -15.15 6.81
N TYR A 176 10.71 -15.17 6.34
CA TYR A 176 11.61 -16.31 6.51
C TYR A 176 12.11 -16.39 7.96
N ASP A 177 12.08 -17.58 8.53
CA ASP A 177 12.63 -17.91 9.83
C ASP A 177 13.89 -18.77 9.63
N ALA A 178 15.06 -18.13 9.76
CA ALA A 178 16.33 -18.80 9.53
C ALA A 178 16.66 -19.89 10.57
N GLY A 179 16.02 -19.89 11.75
CA GLY A 179 16.28 -20.88 12.80
C GLY A 179 15.74 -22.26 12.47
N ASN A 180 14.67 -22.34 11.67
CA ASN A 180 14.01 -23.58 11.27
C ASN A 180 13.84 -23.73 9.75
N GLY A 181 14.25 -22.73 8.96
CA GLY A 181 14.16 -22.75 7.51
C GLY A 181 12.73 -22.59 6.95
N THR A 182 11.78 -22.09 7.74
CA THR A 182 10.36 -22.01 7.36
C THR A 182 9.92 -20.59 7.00
N TRP A 183 8.79 -20.49 6.30
CA TRP A 183 8.14 -19.22 5.97
C TRP A 183 6.87 -19.06 6.80
N LYS A 184 6.77 -17.95 7.55
CA LYS A 184 5.60 -17.64 8.38
C LYS A 184 4.82 -16.48 7.76
N ARG A 185 3.51 -16.66 7.59
CA ARG A 185 2.62 -15.58 7.13
C ARG A 185 2.55 -14.47 8.18
N LEU A 186 2.62 -13.23 7.73
CA LEU A 186 2.42 -12.05 8.57
C LEU A 186 1.01 -11.50 8.41
N GLY A 187 0.51 -10.82 9.45
CA GLY A 187 -0.71 -10.02 9.37
C GLY A 187 -0.51 -8.90 8.36
N THR A 188 -1.14 -9.02 7.19
CA THR A 188 -1.00 -8.09 6.06
C THR A 188 -2.38 -7.55 5.70
N ARG A 189 -2.49 -6.23 5.52
CA ARG A 189 -3.73 -5.57 5.11
C ARG A 189 -3.48 -4.57 3.99
N VAL A 190 -4.46 -4.37 3.13
CA VAL A 190 -4.45 -3.27 2.15
C VAL A 190 -4.67 -1.95 2.90
N VAL A 191 -3.88 -0.94 2.58
CA VAL A 191 -4.00 0.40 3.17
C VAL A 191 -4.30 1.48 2.14
N ASP A 192 -3.96 1.27 0.87
CA ASP A 192 -4.28 2.20 -0.21
C ASP A 192 -4.37 1.47 -1.56
N ARG A 193 -5.12 2.03 -2.51
CA ARG A 193 -5.25 1.54 -3.89
C ARG A 193 -5.28 2.72 -4.84
N ASN A 194 -4.46 2.69 -5.86
CA ASN A 194 -4.51 3.67 -6.94
C ASN A 194 -4.56 3.00 -8.32
N ALA A 195 -4.41 3.81 -9.38
CA ALA A 195 -4.50 3.34 -10.76
C ALA A 195 -3.39 2.34 -11.12
N THR A 196 -2.22 2.43 -10.48
CA THR A 196 -1.02 1.72 -10.90
C THR A 196 -0.58 0.64 -9.91
N HIS A 197 -0.83 0.82 -8.61
CA HIS A 197 -0.34 -0.09 -7.57
C HIS A 197 -1.34 -0.22 -6.41
N VAL A 198 -1.18 -1.29 -5.64
CA VAL A 198 -1.86 -1.49 -4.35
C VAL A 198 -0.83 -1.44 -3.24
N THR A 199 -1.14 -0.72 -2.17
CA THR A 199 -0.25 -0.54 -1.01
C THR A 199 -0.75 -1.37 0.16
N PHE A 200 0.18 -2.06 0.80
CA PHE A 200 -0.05 -2.99 1.89
C PHE A 200 0.74 -2.58 3.12
N ARG A 201 0.22 -2.90 4.30
CA ARG A 201 0.93 -2.82 5.57
C ARG A 201 1.02 -4.21 6.19
N ALA A 202 2.22 -4.58 6.64
CA ALA A 202 2.48 -5.84 7.34
C ALA A 202 3.29 -5.61 8.62
N GLU A 203 2.95 -6.37 9.66
CA GLU A 203 3.66 -6.37 10.95
C GLU A 203 4.57 -7.59 11.05
N SER A 204 5.79 -7.40 11.53
CA SER A 204 6.80 -8.44 11.67
C SER A 204 7.45 -8.37 13.05
N PRO A 205 7.77 -9.51 13.69
CA PRO A 205 8.54 -9.54 14.94
C PRO A 205 10.00 -9.11 14.78
N GLY A 206 10.44 -8.82 13.55
CA GLY A 206 11.79 -8.32 13.28
C GLY A 206 12.17 -8.42 11.81
N LEU A 207 13.41 -8.06 11.49
CA LEU A 207 13.92 -8.06 10.12
C LEU A 207 14.23 -9.49 9.63
N SER A 208 14.09 -9.71 8.32
CA SER A 208 14.40 -10.98 7.66
C SER A 208 14.40 -10.85 6.12
N VAL A 209 14.42 -11.99 5.44
CA VAL A 209 13.93 -12.13 4.07
C VAL A 209 12.40 -12.25 4.11
N PHE A 210 11.74 -11.58 3.20
CA PHE A 210 10.29 -11.58 3.06
C PHE A 210 9.88 -11.94 1.63
N ALA A 211 8.77 -12.66 1.49
CA ALA A 211 8.14 -12.97 0.21
C ALA A 211 6.76 -12.32 0.15
N VAL A 212 6.47 -11.60 -0.94
CA VAL A 212 5.14 -11.08 -1.23
C VAL A 212 4.42 -12.12 -2.07
N ALA A 213 3.46 -12.83 -1.49
CA ALA A 213 2.85 -13.98 -2.15
C ALA A 213 1.33 -14.00 -2.00
N PRO A 214 0.62 -14.64 -2.96
CA PRO A 214 -0.76 -15.03 -2.75
C PRO A 214 -0.87 -15.98 -1.55
N THR A 215 -1.87 -15.78 -0.72
CA THR A 215 -2.28 -16.77 0.28
C THR A 215 -3.06 -17.86 -0.44
N ALA A 216 -2.60 -19.11 -0.29
CA ALA A 216 -3.43 -20.26 -0.59
C ALA A 216 -4.69 -20.16 0.26
N GLU A 217 -5.87 -20.28 -0.36
CA GLU A 217 -7.13 -20.35 0.37
C GLU A 217 -7.10 -21.61 1.25
N ALA A 218 -7.31 -21.46 2.56
CA ALA A 218 -8.41 -22.21 3.12
C ALA A 218 -9.64 -21.37 2.80
N THR A 219 -10.63 -21.95 2.13
CA THR A 219 -11.96 -21.36 1.97
C THR A 219 -12.46 -20.93 3.35
N ALA A 220 -12.30 -19.66 3.68
CA ALA A 220 -12.97 -19.10 4.85
C ALA A 220 -14.43 -18.98 4.43
N THR A 221 -15.25 -19.93 4.90
CA THR A 221 -16.70 -19.76 4.95
C THR A 221 -16.96 -18.38 5.54
N PRO A 222 -17.76 -17.50 4.91
CA PRO A 222 -18.12 -16.25 5.55
C PRO A 222 -18.83 -16.60 6.86
N THR A 223 -18.18 -16.34 7.99
CA THR A 223 -18.87 -16.26 9.27
C THR A 223 -19.78 -15.06 9.16
N THR A 224 -21.02 -15.30 8.73
CA THR A 224 -22.12 -14.39 8.96
C THR A 224 -22.23 -14.28 10.48
N THR A 225 -21.77 -13.16 11.03
CA THR A 225 -22.16 -12.75 12.38
C THR A 225 -23.68 -12.67 12.36
N ALA A 226 -24.33 -13.68 12.93
CA ALA A 226 -25.76 -13.65 13.16
C ALA A 226 -26.05 -12.46 14.09
N THR A 227 -26.55 -11.36 13.52
CA THR A 227 -27.21 -10.31 14.28
C THR A 227 -28.35 -10.99 15.04
N ARG A 228 -28.24 -11.06 16.38
CA ARG A 228 -29.35 -11.50 17.23
C ARG A 228 -30.54 -10.61 16.94
N GLU A 229 -31.57 -11.22 16.37
CA GLU A 229 -32.92 -10.66 16.31
C GLU A 229 -33.41 -10.40 17.74
N PRO A 230 -33.94 -9.21 18.06
CA PRO A 230 -34.45 -8.92 19.39
C PRO A 230 -35.68 -9.79 19.65
N THR A 231 -35.61 -10.63 20.68
CA THR A 231 -36.74 -11.40 21.20
C THR A 231 -37.84 -10.44 21.68
N ALA A 232 -38.97 -10.38 20.95
CA ALA A 232 -40.16 -9.69 21.42
C ALA A 232 -40.73 -10.41 22.64
N SER A 233 -40.87 -9.68 23.74
CA SER A 233 -41.52 -10.14 24.98
C SER A 233 -43.02 -10.34 24.74
N PRO A 234 -43.65 -11.42 25.24
CA PRO A 234 -45.08 -11.64 25.02
C PRO A 234 -45.93 -10.66 25.86
N THR A 235 -46.73 -9.86 25.16
CA THR A 235 -47.78 -9.01 25.73
C THR A 235 -48.88 -9.87 26.33
N THR A 236 -49.20 -9.65 27.61
CA THR A 236 -50.33 -10.26 28.30
C THR A 236 -51.66 -9.71 27.79
N THR A 237 -52.56 -10.63 27.46
CA THR A 237 -53.98 -10.42 27.15
C THR A 237 -54.72 -9.81 28.34
N PRO A 238 -55.65 -8.87 28.09
CA PRO A 238 -56.91 -8.92 28.80
C PRO A 238 -58.13 -9.04 27.86
N THR A 239 -59.03 -9.87 28.37
CA THR A 239 -60.40 -10.25 28.05
C THR A 239 -61.32 -9.19 27.42
N SER A 240 -62.13 -9.69 26.48
CA SER A 240 -63.25 -9.08 25.73
C SER A 240 -64.42 -8.60 26.60
N ILE A 241 -65.08 -7.50 26.19
CA ILE A 241 -66.54 -7.31 26.40
C ILE A 241 -67.19 -6.43 25.31
N GLU A 242 -68.13 -7.07 24.60
CA GLU A 242 -69.43 -6.65 24.03
C GLU A 242 -69.63 -5.47 23.04
N THR A 243 -70.02 -5.86 21.81
CA THR A 243 -71.29 -5.57 21.09
C THR A 243 -71.97 -4.20 21.28
N ARG A 244 -72.07 -3.41 20.18
CA ARG A 244 -73.33 -3.00 19.50
C ARG A 244 -73.09 -2.58 18.05
N THR A 245 -73.89 -3.13 17.14
CA THR A 245 -74.19 -2.60 15.77
C THR A 245 -75.44 -1.71 15.89
N PRO A 246 -75.59 -0.61 15.13
CA PRO A 246 -76.12 -0.69 13.76
C PRO A 246 -75.60 0.37 12.73
N THR A 247 -75.67 0.02 11.42
CA THR A 247 -76.29 0.74 10.26
C THR A 247 -75.89 2.22 9.96
N ALA A 248 -75.59 2.75 8.76
CA ALA A 248 -75.75 2.39 7.34
C ALA A 248 -74.71 3.12 6.42
N SER A 249 -74.63 2.65 5.17
CA SER A 249 -74.07 3.24 3.93
C SER A 249 -74.57 4.68 3.63
N PRO A 250 -73.86 5.54 2.88
CA PRO A 250 -73.70 5.35 1.43
C PRO A 250 -72.32 5.69 0.83
N THR A 251 -72.12 5.09 -0.34
CA THR A 251 -71.13 5.34 -1.40
C THR A 251 -71.07 6.78 -1.89
N SER A 252 -69.86 7.29 -2.16
CA SER A 252 -69.63 8.32 -3.18
C SER A 252 -68.36 8.01 -3.99
N THR A 253 -68.60 7.73 -5.27
CA THR A 253 -67.72 7.52 -6.44
C THR A 253 -66.97 8.84 -6.81
N PRO A 254 -65.84 8.79 -7.55
CA PRO A 254 -64.78 9.80 -7.51
C PRO A 254 -65.00 10.97 -8.49
N THR A 255 -64.31 12.09 -8.25
CA THR A 255 -64.20 13.19 -9.21
C THR A 255 -62.74 13.44 -9.57
N PRO A 256 -62.34 13.28 -10.84
CA PRO A 256 -61.10 13.82 -11.37
C PRO A 256 -61.29 15.32 -11.65
N THR A 257 -60.38 16.17 -11.18
CA THR A 257 -60.29 17.54 -11.68
C THR A 257 -59.14 17.61 -12.68
N THR A 258 -59.53 17.36 -13.93
CA THR A 258 -58.94 17.97 -15.12
C THR A 258 -59.25 19.48 -15.09
N GLY A 259 -58.25 20.28 -15.45
CA GLY A 259 -58.28 21.72 -15.65
C GLY A 259 -56.85 22.18 -15.90
N ASP A 260 -56.26 21.87 -17.07
CA ASP A 260 -56.28 22.74 -18.27
C ASP A 260 -56.03 24.20 -17.86
N GLY A 261 -54.79 24.64 -17.70
CA GLY A 261 -53.88 25.07 -18.78
C GLY A 261 -53.69 26.60 -18.68
N PRO A 262 -52.69 27.25 -19.31
CA PRO A 262 -51.76 26.75 -20.33
C PRO A 262 -50.28 26.90 -19.93
N GLY A 263 -49.45 25.95 -20.33
CA GLY A 263 -48.00 26.04 -20.12
C GLY A 263 -47.27 24.80 -20.60
N PHE A 264 -47.48 24.45 -21.87
CA PHE A 264 -46.70 23.43 -22.55
C PHE A 264 -45.20 23.74 -22.49
N GLY A 265 -44.42 22.74 -22.07
CA GLY A 265 -43.23 22.38 -22.82
C GLY A 265 -41.87 22.45 -22.12
N PRO A 266 -40.85 21.83 -22.73
CA PRO A 266 -40.44 20.50 -22.28
C PRO A 266 -38.90 20.33 -22.15
N VAL A 267 -38.49 19.16 -21.66
CA VAL A 267 -37.24 18.47 -22.05
C VAL A 267 -35.92 18.95 -21.45
N LEU A 268 -35.28 18.01 -20.72
CA LEU A 268 -33.86 17.65 -20.76
C LEU A 268 -32.93 18.62 -21.50
N GLY A 269 -32.14 19.40 -20.75
CA GLY A 269 -31.26 20.42 -21.34
C GLY A 269 -29.88 20.54 -20.69
N VAL A 270 -29.09 19.46 -20.59
CA VAL A 270 -27.61 19.55 -20.37
C VAL A 270 -26.78 18.56 -21.23
N VAL A 271 -27.34 17.85 -22.22
CA VAL A 271 -26.53 16.92 -23.08
C VAL A 271 -26.38 17.38 -24.55
N ALA A 272 -26.82 18.59 -24.93
CA ALA A 272 -26.80 19.03 -26.33
C ALA A 272 -25.78 20.14 -26.69
N LEU A 273 -24.75 20.43 -25.88
CA LEU A 273 -23.71 21.44 -26.20
C LEU A 273 -22.30 20.87 -26.46
N LEU A 274 -22.13 19.55 -26.63
CA LEU A 274 -20.82 18.96 -26.96
C LEU A 274 -20.73 18.29 -28.33
N ILE A 275 -21.84 18.21 -29.09
CA ILE A 275 -21.83 17.57 -30.42
C ILE A 275 -21.56 18.57 -31.56
N VAL A 276 -21.72 19.88 -31.34
CA VAL A 276 -21.44 20.91 -32.37
C VAL A 276 -19.95 21.28 -32.45
N VAL A 277 -19.17 21.12 -31.37
CA VAL A 277 -17.73 21.45 -31.38
C VAL A 277 -16.89 20.37 -32.10
N VAL A 278 -17.33 19.11 -32.10
CA VAL A 278 -16.60 18.01 -32.77
C VAL A 278 -16.82 18.00 -34.29
N ARG A 279 -17.92 18.59 -34.79
CA ARG A 279 -18.20 18.65 -36.24
C ARG A 279 -17.74 19.94 -36.92
N LEU A 280 -17.27 20.94 -36.16
CA LEU A 280 -16.64 22.15 -36.72
C LEU A 280 -15.11 22.10 -36.76
N TRP A 281 -14.47 21.09 -36.14
CA TRP A 281 -13.02 20.90 -36.25
C TRP A 281 -12.62 19.93 -37.38
N ASP A 282 -13.51 19.03 -37.80
CA ASP A 282 -13.27 18.07 -38.89
C ASP A 282 -13.43 18.70 -40.30
N SER A 283 -13.92 19.94 -40.41
CA SER A 283 -14.09 20.65 -41.70
C SER A 283 -13.05 21.74 -41.99
N SER A 284 -11.98 21.86 -41.17
CA SER A 284 -10.96 22.92 -41.34
C SER A 284 -9.54 22.38 -41.56
N GLY A 285 -9.40 21.12 -41.98
CA GLY A 285 -8.11 20.44 -42.13
C GLY A 285 -7.90 19.71 -43.46
N ARG A 286 -8.38 20.25 -44.59
CA ARG A 286 -7.89 19.89 -45.93
C ARG A 286 -7.40 21.12 -46.66
#